data_AF-A0A832DXQ4-F1
#
_entry.id   AF-A0A832DXQ4-F1
#
_cell.length_a   1.000
_cell.length_b   1.000
_cell.length_c   1.000
_cell.angle_alpha   90.00
_cell.angle_beta   90.00
_cell.angle_gamma   90.00
#
_symmetry.space_group_name_H-M   'P 1'
#
loop_
_entity.id
_entity.type
_entity.pdbx_description
1 polymer ?
#
loop_
_entity_poly.entity_id
_entity_poly.type
_entity_poly.pdbx_seq_one_letter_code
_entity_poly.pdbx_strand_id
1 'polypeptide(L)' 'MKIVFTGGGTGGHFYPIIAIAEAVHDIVREQYLVPPKLYYIAPDPFDKRALYENDITFLKSPAG' A
#
# COMPACT_ATOMS: atom_id res chain seq x y z
N MET A 1 -11.49 -3.35 -8.06
CA MET A 1 -11.59 -2.32 -7.00
C MET A 1 -10.28 -1.51 -6.95
N LYS A 2 -10.29 -0.28 -6.42
CA LYS A 2 -9.07 0.51 -6.14
C LYS A 2 -9.03 0.81 -4.65
N ILE A 3 -7.89 0.59 -4.00
CA ILE A 3 -7.65 0.90 -2.60
C ILE A 3 -6.51 1.90 -2.53
N VAL A 4 -6.73 2.98 -1.79
CA VAL A 4 -5.75 4.06 -1.62
C VAL A 4 -5.36 4.12 -0.15
N PHE A 5 -4.07 4.00 0.11
CA PHE A 5 -3.46 4.21 1.42
C PHE A 5 -2.85 5.61 1.48
N THR A 6 -3.01 6.25 2.63
CA THR A 6 -2.41 7.53 2.98
C THR A 6 -2.01 7.49 4.46
N GLY A 7 -1.25 8.46 4.91
CA GLY A 7 -0.56 8.42 6.20
C GLY A 7 0.89 7.97 6.02
N GLY A 8 1.82 8.69 6.62
CA GLY A 8 3.25 8.54 6.37
C GLY A 8 4.08 9.48 7.22
N GLY A 9 5.39 9.47 7.00
CA GLY A 9 6.38 10.31 7.72
C GLY A 9 7.20 9.54 8.76
N THR A 10 6.69 8.40 9.26
CA THR A 10 7.45 7.48 10.11
C THR A 10 7.12 6.01 9.80
N GLY A 11 8.04 5.11 10.14
CA GLY A 11 7.84 3.66 9.95
C GLY A 11 6.64 3.11 10.71
N GLY A 12 6.26 3.73 11.84
CA GLY A 12 5.10 3.34 12.64
C GLY A 12 3.75 3.56 11.96
N HIS A 13 3.67 4.39 10.91
CA HIS A 13 2.48 4.55 10.08
C HIS A 13 2.59 3.75 8.78
N PHE A 14 3.80 3.67 8.21
CA PHE A 14 4.04 3.02 6.93
C PHE A 14 3.94 1.49 6.99
N TYR A 15 4.62 0.83 7.92
CA TYR A 15 4.63 -0.64 7.95
C TYR A 15 3.27 -1.28 8.27
N PRO A 16 2.39 -0.65 9.08
CA PRO A 16 1.00 -1.11 9.17
C PRO A 16 0.25 -1.09 7.84
N ILE A 17 0.50 -0.12 6.96
CA ILE A 17 -0.09 -0.11 5.61
C ILE A 17 0.39 -1.33 4.80
N ILE A 18 1.68 -1.67 4.91
CA ILE A 18 2.24 -2.86 4.26
C ILE A 18 1.57 -4.13 4.79
N ALA A 19 1.44 -4.28 6.11
CA ALA A 19 0.77 -5.43 6.72
C ALA A 19 -0.70 -5.56 6.26
N ILE A 20 -1.41 -4.44 6.06
CA ILE A 20 -2.76 -4.45 5.51
C ILE A 20 -2.75 -4.87 4.03
N ALA A 21 -1.78 -4.42 3.23
CA ALA A 21 -1.66 -4.85 1.83
C ALA A 21 -1.42 -6.36 1.72
N GLU A 22 -0.55 -6.93 2.56
CA GLU A 22 -0.29 -8.37 2.65
C GLU A 22 -1.57 -9.14 3.00
N ALA A 23 -2.32 -8.68 4.02
CA ALA A 23 -3.58 -9.30 4.40
C ALA A 23 -4.64 -9.24 3.28
N VAL A 24 -4.68 -8.15 2.52
CA VAL A 24 -5.55 -8.04 1.33
C VAL A 24 -5.16 -9.07 0.27
N HIS A 25 -3.87 -9.27 0.02
CA HIS A 25 -3.38 -10.28 -0.92
C HIS A 25 -3.73 -11.71 -0.48
N ASP A 26 -3.64 -11.99 0.82
CA ASP A 26 -4.07 -13.28 1.37
C ASP A 26 -5.57 -13.52 1.16
N ILE A 27 -6.43 -12.55 1.48
CA ILE A 27 -7.89 -12.64 1.26
C ILE A 27 -8.20 -12.86 -0.23
N VAL A 28 -7.56 -12.11 -1.12
CA VAL A 28 -7.74 -12.24 -2.57
C VAL A 28 -7.40 -13.64 -3.04
N ARG A 29 -6.30 -14.20 -2.54
CA ARG A 29 -5.84 -15.56 -2.88
C ARG A 29 -6.77 -16.63 -2.33
N GLU A 30 -7.13 -16.55 -1.05
CA GLU A 30 -7.98 -17.53 -0.36
C GLU A 30 -9.39 -17.59 -0.93
N GLN A 31 -9.94 -16.45 -1.33
CA GLN A 31 -11.31 -16.33 -1.81
C GLN A 31 -11.42 -16.30 -3.35
N TYR A 32 -10.32 -16.52 -4.07
CA TYR A 32 -10.26 -16.50 -5.54
C TYR A 32 -10.85 -15.22 -6.15
N LEU A 33 -10.55 -14.07 -5.53
CA LEU A 33 -11.06 -12.77 -5.96
C LEU A 33 -10.19 -12.15 -7.04
N VAL A 34 -10.75 -11.20 -7.78
CA VAL A 34 -9.97 -10.34 -8.66
C VAL A 34 -9.15 -9.36 -7.81
N PRO A 35 -7.81 -9.30 -7.94
CA PRO A 35 -6.98 -8.41 -7.13
C PRO A 35 -7.36 -6.93 -7.28
N PRO A 36 -7.43 -6.16 -6.18
CA PRO A 36 -7.59 -4.72 -6.25
C PRO A 36 -6.29 -4.06 -6.74
N LYS A 37 -6.41 -2.87 -7.34
CA LYS A 37 -5.24 -2.02 -7.56
C LYS A 37 -4.95 -1.25 -6.27
N LEU A 38 -3.72 -1.37 -5.78
CA LEU A 38 -3.28 -0.72 -4.55
C LEU A 38 -2.45 0.52 -4.87
N TYR A 39 -2.70 1.60 -4.15
CA TYR A 39 -2.00 2.86 -4.30
C TYR A 39 -1.54 3.39 -2.94
N TYR A 40 -0.35 3.97 -2.89
CA TYR A 40 0.14 4.73 -1.74
C TYR A 40 0.35 6.18 -2.14
N ILE A 41 -0.32 7.10 -1.44
CA ILE A 41 -0.26 8.54 -1.74
C ILE A 41 0.40 9.26 -0.58
N ALA A 42 1.58 9.85 -0.83
CA ALA A 42 2.37 10.56 0.19
C ALA A 42 3.39 11.55 -0.44
N PRO A 43 4.03 12.43 0.36
CA PRO A 43 5.12 13.31 -0.10
C PRO A 43 6.32 12.56 -0.67
N ASP A 44 6.67 11.44 -0.04
CA ASP A 44 7.78 10.58 -0.37
C ASP A 44 7.39 9.09 -0.30
N PRO A 45 8.01 8.24 -1.13
CA PRO A 45 7.85 6.80 -1.03
C PRO A 45 8.79 6.26 0.06
N PHE A 46 8.31 6.28 1.31
CA PHE A 46 9.05 5.94 2.53
C PHE A 46 10.00 4.73 2.36
N ASP A 47 9.46 3.59 1.90
CA ASP A 47 10.23 2.42 1.48
C ASP A 47 9.73 1.92 0.12
N LYS A 48 10.48 2.26 -0.95
CA LYS A 48 10.15 1.89 -2.33
C LYS A 48 10.13 0.38 -2.54
N ARG A 49 10.97 -0.36 -1.82
CA ARG A 49 11.09 -1.81 -2.00
C ARG A 49 9.87 -2.51 -1.41
N ALA A 50 9.46 -2.13 -0.19
CA ALA A 50 8.25 -2.68 0.43
C ALA A 50 6.99 -2.40 -0.40
N LEU A 51 6.87 -1.20 -1.00
CA LEU A 51 5.78 -0.87 -1.92
C LEU A 51 5.78 -1.76 -3.17
N TYR A 52 6.95 -1.99 -3.77
CA TYR A 52 7.11 -2.84 -4.94
C TYR A 52 6.79 -4.31 -4.64
N GLU A 53 7.31 -4.85 -3.53
CA GLU A 53 7.07 -6.24 -3.09
C GLU A 53 5.59 -6.52 -2.83
N ASN A 54 4.78 -5.49 -2.56
CA ASN A 54 3.36 -5.59 -2.27
C ASN A 54 2.43 -5.07 -3.39
N ASP A 55 2.96 -4.88 -4.60
CA ASP A 55 2.19 -4.39 -5.76
C ASP A 55 1.47 -3.04 -5.51
N ILE A 56 2.07 -2.18 -4.68
CA ILE A 56 1.51 -0.87 -4.34
C ILE A 56 2.13 0.20 -5.24
N THR A 57 1.29 0.87 -6.03
CA THR A 57 1.72 1.98 -6.88
C THR A 57 1.84 3.27 -6.06
N PHE A 58 3.03 3.83 -5.97
CA PHE A 58 3.22 5.16 -5.36
C PHE A 58 2.70 6.28 -6.26
N LEU A 59 1.96 7.22 -5.68
CA LEU A 59 1.62 8.50 -6.31
C LEU A 59 2.03 9.64 -5.37
N LYS A 60 2.80 10.59 -5.89
CA LYS A 60 3.24 11.74 -5.09
C LYS A 60 2.07 12.67 -4.78
N SER A 61 1.90 13.01 -3.51
CA SER A 61 1.05 14.12 -3.06
C SER A 61 1.91 15.19 -2.40
N PRO A 62 1.76 16.48 -2.75
CA PRO A 62 2.48 17.56 -2.07
C PRO A 62 1.94 17.82 -0.65
N ALA A 63 0.76 17.30 -0.32
CA ALA A 63 0.19 17.37 1.02
C ALA A 63 0.64 16.18 1.87
N GLY A 64 1.09 16.47 3.09
CA GLY A 64 1.52 15.53 4.12
C GLY A 64 1.19 16.05 5.50
#